data_AF-A0A3L8DKK7-F1
#
_entry.id   AF-A0A3L8DKK7-F1
#
_cell.length_a   1.000
_cell.length_b   1.000
_cell.length_c   1.000
_cell.angle_alpha   90.00
_cell.angle_beta   90.00
_cell.angle_gamma   90.00
#
_symmetry.space_group_name_H-M   'P 1'
#
loop_
_entity.id
_entity.type
_entity.pdbx_description
1 polymer ?
#
loop_
_entity_poly.entity_id
_entity_poly.type
_entity_poly.pdbx_seq_one_letter_code
_entity_poly.pdbx_strand_id
1 'polypeptide(L)'
;MNKITRLLVTIQQLLLDVHPHSSQENAINFNLPIGTHEALKEFNKLLTQDSVSLLQYKKLIRTTGGKHPEQHVRNALKLTLTDQLAYKLSWTGQKIPYKREA
;
A
#
# COMPACT_ATOMS: atom_id res chain seq x y z
N MET A 1 8.64 -3.64 18.88
CA MET A 1 8.48 -4.70 17.84
C MET A 1 9.36 -5.87 18.21
N ASN A 2 8.80 -7.01 18.61
CA ASN A 2 9.52 -8.10 19.26
C ASN A 2 10.36 -8.93 18.26
N LYS A 3 11.46 -9.54 18.73
CA LYS A 3 12.38 -10.36 17.90
C LYS A 3 11.66 -11.50 17.18
N ILE A 4 10.71 -12.15 17.85
CA ILE A 4 9.89 -13.24 17.30
C ILE A 4 9.04 -12.76 16.12
N THR A 5 8.43 -11.58 16.24
CA THR A 5 7.60 -11.00 15.17
C THR A 5 8.43 -10.69 13.93
N ARG A 6 9.67 -10.20 14.09
CA ARG A 6 10.60 -9.98 12.97
C ARG A 6 10.95 -11.29 12.27
N LEU A 7 11.24 -12.34 13.04
CA LEU A 7 11.65 -13.64 12.52
C LEU A 7 10.52 -14.32 11.73
N LEU A 8 9.28 -14.24 12.21
CA LEU A 8 8.10 -14.72 11.48
C LEU A 8 7.89 -14.00 10.14
N VAL A 9 8.04 -12.67 10.12
CA VAL A 9 7.94 -11.88 8.88
C VAL A 9 9.04 -12.26 7.89
N THR A 10 10.27 -12.50 8.37
CA THR A 10 11.38 -12.93 7.52
C THR A 10 11.15 -14.33 6.95
N ILE A 11 10.67 -15.28 7.76
CA ILE A 11 10.33 -16.63 7.30
C ILE A 11 9.20 -16.60 6.26
N GLN A 12 8.16 -15.81 6.50
CA GLN A 12 7.06 -15.63 5.54
C GLN A 12 7.56 -15.05 4.22
N GLN A 13 8.47 -14.08 4.27
CA GLN A 13 9.07 -13.50 3.07
C GLN A 13 9.91 -14.53 2.29
N LEU A 14 10.73 -15.31 3.00
CA LEU A 14 11.56 -16.36 2.41
C LEU A 14 10.71 -17.46 1.76
N LEU A 15 9.63 -17.91 2.41
CA LEU A 15 8.75 -18.95 1.89
C LEU A 15 8.07 -18.55 0.57
N LEU A 16 7.78 -17.26 0.39
CA LEU A 16 7.22 -16.73 -0.87
C LEU A 16 8.27 -16.58 -1.97
N ASP A 17 9.54 -16.37 -1.63
CA ASP A 17 10.61 -16.22 -2.61
C ASP A 17 11.20 -17.59 -3.04
N VAL A 18 11.09 -18.62 -2.19
CA VAL A 18 11.52 -20.01 -2.48
C VAL A 18 10.54 -20.78 -3.39
N HIS A 19 9.31 -20.29 -3.58
CA HIS A 19 8.33 -20.90 -4.50
C HIS A 19 8.09 -20.05 -5.76
N PRO A 20 9.04 -19.97 -6.71
CA PRO A 20 8.78 -19.32 -8.00
C PRO A 20 7.83 -20.12 -8.91
N HIS A 21 7.44 -21.35 -8.54
CA HIS A 21 6.72 -22.27 -9.45
C HIS A 21 5.44 -22.94 -8.93
N SER A 22 4.93 -22.60 -7.74
CA SER A 22 3.65 -23.16 -7.24
C SER A 22 2.56 -22.12 -6.94
N SER A 23 2.78 -20.84 -7.25
CA SER A 23 1.85 -19.74 -6.88
C SER A 23 1.18 -19.05 -8.08
N GLN A 24 0.99 -19.74 -9.20
CA GLN A 24 0.18 -19.19 -10.29
C GLN A 24 -1.34 -19.24 -10.00
N GLU A 25 -1.79 -19.95 -8.96
CA GLU A 25 -3.24 -20.17 -8.79
C GLU A 25 -4.00 -19.12 -7.98
N ASN A 26 -3.39 -18.19 -7.23
CA ASN A 26 -4.14 -17.13 -6.51
C ASN A 26 -3.33 -15.84 -6.29
N ALA A 27 -2.89 -15.17 -7.35
CA ALA A 27 -2.47 -13.77 -7.22
C ALA A 27 -3.70 -12.91 -6.87
N ILE A 28 -3.72 -12.29 -5.70
CA ILE A 28 -4.86 -11.47 -5.27
C ILE A 28 -4.90 -10.22 -6.14
N ASN A 29 -5.98 -10.06 -6.90
CA ASN A 29 -6.22 -8.83 -7.64
C ASN A 29 -6.76 -7.76 -6.70
N PHE A 30 -5.91 -6.79 -6.36
CA PHE A 30 -6.25 -5.68 -5.46
C PHE A 30 -7.14 -4.60 -6.08
N ASN A 31 -7.46 -4.68 -7.39
CA ASN A 31 -8.26 -3.68 -8.12
C ASN A 31 -7.76 -2.24 -7.91
N LEU A 32 -6.45 -2.04 -8.00
CA LEU A 32 -5.79 -0.75 -7.90
C LEU A 32 -5.77 -0.02 -9.25
N PRO A 33 -5.74 1.32 -9.31
CA PRO A 33 -5.78 2.25 -8.18
C PRO A 33 -7.19 2.48 -7.62
N ILE A 34 -7.27 2.73 -6.30
CA ILE A 34 -8.54 2.92 -5.59
C ILE A 34 -9.08 4.34 -5.82
N GLY A 35 -10.34 4.41 -6.26
CA GLY A 35 -11.02 5.65 -6.62
C GLY A 35 -12.01 6.20 -5.58
N THR A 36 -12.50 5.35 -4.67
CA THR A 36 -13.57 5.70 -3.71
C THR A 36 -13.16 5.43 -2.27
N HIS A 37 -13.82 6.11 -1.34
CA HIS A 37 -13.52 5.96 0.08
C HIS A 37 -13.98 4.60 0.62
N GLU A 38 -15.08 4.06 0.09
CA GLU A 38 -15.63 2.75 0.42
C GLU A 38 -14.67 1.63 -0.02
N ALA A 39 -14.16 1.70 -1.24
CA ALA A 39 -13.17 0.73 -1.72
C ALA A 39 -11.87 0.80 -0.92
N LEU A 40 -11.47 1.99 -0.44
CA LEU A 40 -10.32 2.12 0.46
C LEU A 40 -10.57 1.48 1.83
N LYS A 41 -11.79 1.57 2.37
CA LYS A 41 -12.16 0.88 3.62
C LYS A 41 -12.13 -0.63 3.46
N GLU A 42 -12.71 -1.17 2.39
CA GLU A 42 -12.68 -2.60 2.10
C GLU A 42 -11.26 -3.11 1.85
N PHE A 43 -10.44 -2.32 1.13
CA PHE A 43 -9.03 -2.62 0.95
C PHE A 43 -8.28 -2.67 2.29
N ASN A 44 -8.47 -1.69 3.16
CA ASN A 44 -7.86 -1.69 4.49
C ASN A 44 -8.31 -2.90 5.34
N LYS A 45 -9.59 -3.27 5.24
CA LYS A 45 -10.13 -4.45 5.92
C LYS A 45 -9.48 -5.73 5.39
N LEU A 46 -9.36 -5.89 4.07
CA LEU A 46 -8.66 -7.00 3.42
C LEU A 46 -7.23 -7.13 3.95
N LEU A 47 -6.46 -6.03 3.95
CA LEU A 47 -5.06 -6.05 4.43
C LEU A 47 -4.93 -6.31 5.93
N THR A 48 -5.96 -5.99 6.73
CA THR A 48 -5.95 -6.21 8.18
C THR A 48 -6.35 -7.65 8.54
N GLN A 49 -7.28 -8.22 7.79
CA GLN A 49 -7.87 -9.53 8.09
C GLN A 49 -7.14 -10.68 7.40
N ASP A 50 -6.55 -10.45 6.23
CA ASP A 50 -5.81 -11.48 5.48
C ASP A 50 -4.30 -11.17 5.42
N SER A 51 -3.52 -12.01 6.11
CA SER A 51 -2.07 -11.92 6.15
C SER A 51 -1.41 -12.18 4.80
N VAL A 52 -2.04 -12.98 3.92
CA VAL A 52 -1.51 -13.26 2.58
C VAL A 52 -1.65 -12.03 1.69
N SER A 53 -2.83 -11.41 1.68
CA SER A 53 -3.08 -10.10 1.04
C SER A 53 -2.10 -9.03 1.50
N LEU A 54 -1.88 -8.90 2.81
CA LEU A 54 -0.92 -7.95 3.36
C LEU A 54 0.50 -8.18 2.83
N LEU A 55 0.91 -9.44 2.76
CA LEU A 55 2.25 -9.83 2.34
C LEU A 55 2.45 -9.62 0.83
N GLN A 56 1.46 -10.00 0.01
CA GLN A 56 1.46 -9.75 -1.43
C GLN A 56 1.47 -8.25 -1.74
N TYR A 57 0.67 -7.44 -1.03
CA TYR A 57 0.69 -5.99 -1.18
C TYR A 57 2.03 -5.38 -0.75
N LYS A 58 2.64 -5.85 0.34
CA LYS A 58 4.00 -5.42 0.73
C LYS A 58 5.04 -5.76 -0.34
N LYS A 59 4.94 -6.94 -0.98
CA LYS A 59 5.83 -7.32 -2.09
C LYS A 59 5.63 -6.38 -3.27
N LEU A 60 4.38 -6.11 -3.66
CA LEU A 60 4.04 -5.16 -4.72
C LEU A 60 4.65 -3.76 -4.48
N ILE A 61 4.49 -3.22 -3.26
CA ILE A 61 5.07 -1.92 -2.89
C ILE A 61 6.60 -1.97 -2.92
N ARG A 62 7.23 -3.02 -2.38
CA ARG A 62 8.70 -3.17 -2.42
C ARG A 62 9.26 -3.24 -3.84
N THR A 63 8.53 -3.86 -4.76
CA THR A 63 8.92 -3.95 -6.18
C THR A 63 8.56 -2.69 -6.97
N THR A 64 7.86 -1.72 -6.37
CA THR A 64 7.55 -0.46 -7.04
C THR A 64 8.84 0.32 -7.23
N GLY A 65 9.17 0.64 -8.49
CA GLY A 65 10.41 1.33 -8.82
C GLY A 65 10.46 2.78 -8.33
N GLY A 66 11.64 3.37 -8.39
CA GLY A 66 11.90 4.77 -8.06
C GLY A 66 13.40 5.01 -7.92
N LYS A 67 13.93 6.08 -8.52
CA LYS A 67 15.38 6.36 -8.49
C LYS A 67 15.83 6.83 -7.10
N HIS A 68 14.95 7.50 -6.38
CA HIS A 68 15.16 8.04 -5.04
C HIS A 68 13.96 7.69 -4.13
N PRO A 69 14.13 7.70 -2.79
CA PRO A 69 13.07 7.34 -1.85
C PRO A 69 11.75 8.11 -2.05
N GLU A 70 11.82 9.39 -2.35
CA GLU A 70 10.65 10.25 -2.59
C GLU A 70 9.88 9.79 -3.84
N GLN A 71 10.61 9.42 -4.89
CA GLN A 71 10.01 8.92 -6.12
C GLN A 71 9.38 7.54 -5.91
N HIS A 72 10.03 6.67 -5.13
CA HIS A 72 9.48 5.37 -4.76
C HIS A 72 8.16 5.54 -3.99
N VAL A 73 8.13 6.39 -2.96
CA VAL A 73 6.92 6.69 -2.19
C VAL A 73 5.82 7.25 -3.08
N ARG A 74 6.13 8.19 -3.97
CA ARG A 74 5.16 8.75 -4.92
C ARG A 74 4.60 7.69 -5.86
N ASN A 75 5.44 6.81 -6.39
CA ASN A 75 5.00 5.74 -7.29
C ASN A 75 4.13 4.73 -6.56
N ALA A 76 4.49 4.36 -5.33
CA ALA A 76 3.69 3.48 -4.47
C ALA A 76 2.30 4.09 -4.19
N LEU A 77 2.23 5.39 -3.89
CA LEU A 77 0.96 6.07 -3.67
C LEU A 77 0.10 6.12 -4.95
N LYS A 78 0.69 6.43 -6.10
CA LYS A 78 -0.01 6.44 -7.40
C LYS A 78 -0.48 5.06 -7.85
N LEU A 79 0.26 4.01 -7.50
CA LEU A 79 -0.15 2.64 -7.71
C LEU A 79 -1.42 2.34 -6.91
N THR A 80 -1.46 2.75 -5.65
CA THR A 80 -2.54 2.38 -4.72
C THR A 80 -3.78 3.23 -4.84
N LEU A 81 -3.66 4.55 -4.99
CA LEU A 81 -4.78 5.50 -4.96
C LEU A 81 -4.81 6.34 -6.23
N THR A 82 -6.01 6.67 -6.68
CA THR A 82 -6.19 7.72 -7.70
C THR A 82 -5.82 9.09 -7.10
N ASP A 83 -5.27 9.98 -7.94
CA ASP A 83 -4.95 11.36 -7.53
C ASP A 83 -6.20 12.09 -6.98
N GLN A 84 -7.39 11.81 -7.53
CA GLN A 84 -8.67 12.35 -7.05
C GLN A 84 -8.99 11.92 -5.62
N LEU A 85 -8.87 10.62 -5.31
CA LEU A 85 -9.11 10.13 -3.97
C LEU A 85 -8.05 10.64 -3.00
N ALA A 86 -6.77 10.64 -3.40
CA ALA A 86 -5.68 11.17 -2.59
C ALA A 86 -5.90 12.64 -2.22
N TYR A 87 -6.38 13.46 -3.16
CA TYR A 87 -6.74 14.85 -2.90
C TYR A 87 -7.85 14.97 -1.84
N LYS A 88 -8.93 14.17 -1.96
CA LYS A 88 -10.02 14.13 -0.98
C LYS A 88 -9.54 13.70 0.41
N LEU A 89 -8.58 12.77 0.49
CA LEU A 89 -8.00 12.29 1.76
C LEU A 89 -7.00 13.27 2.38
N SER A 90 -6.29 14.05 1.56
CA SER A 90 -5.37 15.09 2.02
C SER A 90 -6.04 16.28 2.72
N TRP A 91 -7.38 16.31 2.76
CA TRP A 91 -8.17 17.40 3.32
C TRP A 91 -8.34 17.38 4.86
N THR A 92 -7.81 16.37 5.57
CA THR A 92 -7.71 16.46 7.03
C THR A 92 -6.56 17.39 7.45
N GLY A 93 -6.77 18.72 7.39
CA GLY A 93 -6.05 19.69 8.24
C GLY A 93 -5.58 21.01 7.60
N GLN A 94 -6.41 22.05 7.72
CA GLN A 94 -6.06 23.49 7.69
C GLN A 94 -5.36 24.07 6.44
N LYS A 95 -6.15 24.48 5.44
CA LYS A 95 -5.82 25.73 4.73
C LYS A 95 -6.17 26.87 5.70
N ILE A 96 -5.19 27.45 6.40
CA ILE A 96 -5.38 28.79 6.96
C ILE A 96 -5.68 29.67 5.74
N PRO A 97 -6.86 30.30 5.63
CA PRO A 97 -7.08 31.25 4.56
C PRO A 97 -6.05 32.36 4.77
N TYR A 98 -5.14 32.51 3.81
CA TYR A 98 -4.25 33.67 3.75
C TYR A 98 -5.15 34.90 3.63
N LYS A 99 -5.40 35.59 4.76
CA LYS A 99 -6.00 36.92 4.74
C LYS A 99 -5.00 37.78 3.97
N ARG A 100 -5.36 38.21 2.76
CA ARG A 100 -4.72 39.39 2.18
C ARG A 100 -5.12 40.53 3.08
N GLU A 101 -4.16 41.07 3.81
CA GLU A 101 -4.33 42.39 4.42
C GLU A 101 -4.59 43.37 3.28
N ALA A 102 -5.70 44.10 3.40
CA ALA A 102 -6.10 45.18 2.52
C ALA A 102 -5.55 46.50 3.06
#